data_AF-A0A9Q8QDX0-F1
#
_entry.id   AF-A0A9Q8QDX0-F1
#
_cell.length_a   1.000
_cell.length_b   1.000
_cell.length_c   1.000
_cell.angle_alpha   90.00
_cell.angle_beta   90.00
_cell.angle_gamma   90.00
#
_symmetry.space_group_name_H-M   'P 1'
#
loop_
_entity.id
_entity.type
_entity.pdbx_description
1 polymer ?
#
loop_
_entity_poly.entity_id
_entity_poly.type
_entity_poly.pdbx_seq_one_letter_code
_entity_poly.pdbx_strand_id
1 'polypeptide(L)'
;MHYFMSADTQNGPYLLQLTDLHQRNVFVDDDWNVTCLIDLEWISALPVEMVSVPYWITTCSIDGIIDDEYDTFDKARRAFLAIMDEEAANIPAQQQHNVKITSAMRCAWESKGVWFWACLRSINAWLFVFEDHILPKFSTDRGLIADVRQVSTFWQENIKVDTIVEAKVDDEERYQAEFRSLFDSEKA
;
A
#
# COMPACT_ATOMS: atom_id res chain seq x y z
N MET A 1 17.84 -17.17 4.37
CA MET A 1 17.01 -16.29 5.23
C MET A 1 16.90 -14.95 4.53
N HIS A 2 15.70 -14.43 4.31
CA HIS A 2 15.46 -13.23 3.50
C HIS A 2 15.64 -11.96 4.34
N TYR A 3 16.22 -10.91 3.77
CA TYR A 3 16.62 -9.70 4.51
C TYR A 3 15.45 -8.96 5.19
N PHE A 4 14.26 -9.02 4.60
CA PHE A 4 13.05 -8.34 5.10
C PHE A 4 12.10 -9.24 5.91
N MET A 5 12.48 -10.49 6.17
CA MET A 5 11.68 -11.43 6.96
C MET A 5 12.48 -11.87 8.19
N SER A 6 11.88 -11.79 9.38
CA SER A 6 12.53 -12.25 10.60
C SER A 6 12.44 -13.78 10.71
N ALA A 7 13.49 -14.44 11.22
CA ALA A 7 13.44 -15.87 11.51
C ALA A 7 12.42 -16.19 12.58
N ASP A 8 12.30 -15.29 13.56
CA ASP A 8 11.44 -15.48 14.73
C ASP A 8 9.96 -15.53 14.34
N THR A 9 9.60 -14.92 13.21
CA THR A 9 8.23 -14.83 12.70
C THR A 9 8.00 -15.59 11.40
N GLN A 10 9.01 -16.32 10.89
CA GLN A 10 8.93 -17.04 9.61
C GLN A 10 7.80 -18.09 9.60
N ASN A 11 7.49 -18.68 10.76
CA ASN A 11 6.42 -19.67 10.93
C ASN A 11 5.16 -19.07 11.57
N GLY A 12 5.02 -17.74 11.56
CA GLY A 12 3.93 -17.00 12.15
C GLY A 12 4.35 -16.13 13.34
N PRO A 13 3.40 -15.38 13.93
CA PRO A 13 1.95 -15.52 13.76
C PRO A 13 1.45 -14.99 12.41
N TYR A 14 0.40 -15.62 11.89
CA TYR A 14 -0.38 -15.16 10.75
C TYR A 14 -1.65 -14.51 11.28
N LEU A 15 -1.98 -13.32 10.80
CA LEU A 15 -3.13 -12.53 11.20
C LEU A 15 -4.11 -12.41 10.05
N LEU A 16 -5.41 -12.39 10.37
CA LEU A 16 -6.45 -12.09 9.41
C LEU A 16 -6.39 -10.58 9.08
N GLN A 17 -6.10 -10.26 7.82
CA GLN A 17 -5.87 -8.90 7.34
C GLN A 17 -6.80 -8.62 6.15
N LEU A 18 -7.39 -7.42 6.13
CA LEU A 18 -8.11 -6.89 4.97
C LEU A 18 -7.08 -6.28 4.02
N THR A 19 -6.90 -6.89 2.84
CA THR A 19 -5.85 -6.48 1.91
C THR A 19 -6.22 -5.25 1.09
N ASP A 20 -7.51 -4.96 0.98
CA ASP A 20 -8.04 -3.79 0.27
C ASP A 20 -8.76 -2.80 1.19
N LEU A 21 -8.28 -2.64 2.43
CA LEU A 21 -8.82 -1.64 3.33
C LEU A 21 -8.36 -0.24 2.90
N HIS A 22 -9.31 0.62 2.53
CA HIS A 22 -9.07 2.04 2.22
C HIS A 22 -10.21 2.94 2.75
N GLN A 23 -9.98 4.25 2.75
CA GLN A 23 -10.90 5.26 3.29
C GLN A 23 -12.35 5.19 2.79
N ARG A 24 -12.62 4.63 1.60
CA ARG A 24 -13.98 4.48 1.05
C ARG A 24 -14.74 3.27 1.61
N ASN A 25 -14.02 2.35 2.27
CA ASN A 25 -14.61 1.15 2.86
C ASN A 25 -14.99 1.36 4.33
N VAL A 26 -14.68 2.53 4.89
CA VAL A 26 -14.93 2.89 6.30
C VAL A 26 -15.98 4.00 6.36
N PHE A 27 -17.09 3.72 7.03
CA PHE A 27 -18.13 4.72 7.32
C PHE A 27 -18.02 5.18 8.76
N VAL A 28 -18.26 6.46 8.96
CA VAL A 28 -18.25 7.11 10.27
C VAL A 28 -19.54 7.89 10.51
N ASP A 29 -19.91 8.08 11.77
CA ASP A 29 -20.96 9.03 12.16
C ASP A 29 -20.41 10.47 12.31
N ASP A 30 -21.26 11.40 12.73
CA ASP A 30 -20.92 12.82 12.92
C ASP A 30 -19.82 13.04 13.99
N ASP A 31 -19.62 12.08 14.88
CA ASP A 31 -18.62 12.08 15.95
C ASP A 31 -17.35 11.29 15.57
N TRP A 32 -17.20 10.90 14.30
CA TRP A 32 -16.09 10.11 13.76
C TRP A 32 -15.97 8.67 14.29
N ASN A 33 -17.01 8.12 14.91
CA ASN A 33 -17.01 6.71 15.30
C ASN A 33 -17.18 5.84 14.06
N VAL A 34 -16.38 4.78 13.94
CA VAL A 34 -16.56 3.80 12.87
C VAL A 34 -17.89 3.07 13.06
N THR A 35 -18.82 3.25 12.13
CA THR A 35 -20.16 2.66 12.18
C THR A 35 -20.30 1.44 11.29
N CYS A 36 -19.55 1.38 10.19
CA CYS A 36 -19.60 0.28 9.25
C CYS A 36 -18.29 0.11 8.49
N LEU A 37 -17.91 -1.15 8.26
CA LEU A 37 -16.92 -1.54 7.27
C LEU A 37 -17.64 -2.31 6.17
N ILE A 38 -17.44 -1.87 4.93
CA ILE A 38 -17.97 -2.55 3.74
C ILE A 38 -16.84 -3.21 2.96
N ASP A 39 -17.21 -3.93 1.89
CA ASP A 39 -16.26 -4.49 0.93
C ASP A 39 -15.21 -5.42 1.56
N LEU A 40 -15.71 -6.45 2.25
CA LEU A 40 -14.90 -7.39 3.05
C LEU A 40 -14.45 -8.63 2.24
N GLU A 41 -14.56 -8.59 0.91
CA GLU A 41 -14.27 -9.74 0.06
C GLU A 41 -12.76 -10.10 0.02
N TRP A 42 -11.90 -9.11 0.27
CA TRP A 42 -10.45 -9.25 0.26
C TRP A 42 -9.87 -9.41 1.65
N ILE A 43 -10.00 -10.63 2.20
CA ILE A 43 -9.47 -10.99 3.51
C ILE A 43 -8.52 -12.20 3.43
N SER A 44 -7.38 -12.14 4.11
CA SER A 44 -6.36 -13.18 4.05
C SER A 44 -5.61 -13.36 5.36
N ALA A 45 -5.19 -14.59 5.66
CA ALA A 45 -4.27 -14.88 6.75
C ALA A 45 -2.84 -14.61 6.29
N LEU A 46 -2.25 -13.50 6.73
CA LEU A 46 -0.95 -13.00 6.27
C LEU A 46 0.04 -12.88 7.44
N PRO A 47 1.36 -12.98 7.19
CA PRO A 47 2.38 -12.76 8.21
C PRO A 47 2.18 -11.45 8.97
N VAL A 48 2.48 -11.44 10.26
CA VAL A 48 2.35 -10.25 11.11
C VAL A 48 3.18 -9.07 10.59
N GLU A 49 4.29 -9.32 9.92
CA GLU A 49 5.16 -8.29 9.33
C GLU A 49 4.52 -7.57 8.14
N MET A 50 3.47 -8.14 7.54
CA MET A 50 2.70 -7.47 6.49
C MET A 50 1.74 -6.41 7.04
N VAL A 51 1.44 -6.46 8.34
CA VAL A 51 0.64 -5.41 8.97
C VAL A 51 1.43 -4.11 8.97
N SER A 52 0.82 -3.08 8.41
CA SER A 52 1.43 -1.75 8.28
C SER A 52 0.42 -0.67 8.65
N VAL A 53 0.93 0.49 9.03
CA VAL A 53 0.07 1.67 9.13
C VAL A 53 -0.49 1.96 7.74
N PRO A 54 -1.82 2.14 7.60
CA PRO A 54 -2.40 2.33 6.28
C PRO A 54 -1.84 3.59 5.61
N TYR A 55 -1.32 3.46 4.40
CA TYR A 55 -0.64 4.57 3.70
C TYR A 55 -1.61 5.74 3.42
N TRP A 56 -2.88 5.42 3.17
CA TRP A 56 -3.93 6.37 2.82
C TRP A 56 -4.36 7.30 3.96
N ILE A 57 -3.83 7.17 5.19
CA ILE A 57 -4.12 8.13 6.28
C ILE A 57 -3.64 9.56 5.98
N THR A 58 -2.75 9.73 5.00
CA THR A 58 -2.28 11.03 4.50
C THR A 58 -2.85 11.38 3.13
N THR A 59 -3.78 10.58 2.60
CA THR A 59 -4.31 10.68 1.22
C THR A 59 -3.27 10.57 0.09
N CYS A 60 -2.00 10.31 0.43
CA CYS A 60 -0.92 10.09 -0.51
C CYS A 60 -0.96 8.65 -1.07
N SER A 61 -0.57 8.48 -2.34
CA SER A 61 -0.37 7.15 -2.91
C SER A 61 0.88 6.51 -2.30
N ILE A 62 0.96 5.18 -2.31
CA ILE A 62 2.07 4.48 -1.64
C ILE A 62 3.45 4.74 -2.27
N ASP A 63 3.49 4.94 -3.58
CA ASP A 63 4.64 5.39 -4.37
C ASP A 63 4.89 6.90 -4.29
N GLY A 64 3.93 7.67 -3.77
CA GLY A 64 4.08 9.10 -3.53
C GLY A 64 4.71 9.45 -2.18
N ILE A 65 4.99 8.47 -1.31
CA ILE A 65 5.54 8.70 0.04
C ILE A 65 7.06 8.92 -0.03
N ILE A 66 7.47 9.95 -0.76
CA ILE A 66 8.85 10.37 -0.96
C ILE A 66 9.02 11.84 -0.56
N ASP A 67 10.27 12.29 -0.44
CA ASP A 67 10.61 13.69 -0.15
C ASP A 67 9.76 14.31 0.98
N ASP A 68 9.04 15.40 0.72
CA ASP A 68 8.22 16.11 1.71
C ASP A 68 7.04 15.27 2.23
N GLU A 69 6.49 14.38 1.39
CA GLU A 69 5.40 13.48 1.78
C GLU A 69 5.87 12.38 2.72
N TYR A 70 7.15 12.00 2.66
CA TYR A 70 7.74 11.03 3.59
C TYR A 70 7.65 11.52 5.04
N ASP A 71 8.02 12.78 5.29
CA ASP A 71 7.97 13.37 6.62
C ASP A 71 6.53 13.56 7.12
N THR A 72 5.62 13.93 6.23
CA THR A 72 4.19 14.03 6.52
C THR A 72 3.63 12.66 6.93
N PHE A 73 3.93 11.63 6.17
CA PHE A 73 3.53 10.27 6.49
C PHE A 73 4.19 9.75 7.76
N ASP A 74 5.49 9.98 7.99
CA ASP A 74 6.17 9.49 9.20
C ASP A 74 5.57 10.10 10.48
N LYS A 75 5.17 11.37 10.43
CA LYS A 75 4.45 12.03 11.54
C LYS A 75 3.09 11.39 11.79
N ALA A 76 2.28 11.23 10.75
CA ALA A 76 0.96 10.59 10.85
C ALA A 76 1.07 9.14 11.34
N ARG A 77 2.05 8.40 10.83
CA ARG A 77 2.36 7.02 11.22
C ARG A 77 2.74 6.89 12.70
N ARG A 78 3.57 7.81 13.21
CA ARG A 78 3.94 7.83 14.64
C ARG A 78 2.74 8.16 15.52
N ALA A 79 1.90 9.12 15.12
CA ALA A 79 0.67 9.46 15.84
C ALA A 79 -0.29 8.27 15.89
N PHE A 80 -0.52 7.61 14.75
CA PHE A 80 -1.33 6.40 14.66
C PHE A 80 -0.84 5.31 15.62
N LEU A 81 0.47 5.02 15.63
CA LEU A 81 1.05 4.01 16.51
C LEU A 81 0.98 4.39 17.99
N ALA A 82 1.06 5.68 18.33
CA ALA A 82 0.92 6.15 19.69
C ALA A 82 -0.52 5.96 20.21
N ILE A 83 -1.52 6.31 19.40
CA ILE A 83 -2.94 6.10 19.71
C ILE A 83 -3.21 4.60 19.85
N MET A 84 -2.72 3.77 18.94
CA MET A 84 -2.86 2.31 19.02
C MET A 84 -2.27 1.72 20.31
N ASP A 85 -1.14 2.26 20.80
CA ASP A 85 -0.56 1.81 22.07
C ASP A 85 -1.41 2.25 23.28
N GLU A 86 -1.99 3.45 23.25
CA GLU A 86 -2.92 3.95 24.27
C GLU A 86 -4.19 3.09 24.32
N GLU A 87 -4.80 2.85 23.17
CA GLU A 87 -5.98 1.99 23.04
C GLU A 87 -5.68 0.56 23.51
N ALA A 88 -4.51 0.00 23.14
CA ALA A 88 -4.10 -1.32 23.60
C ALA A 88 -3.93 -1.41 25.13
N ALA A 89 -3.53 -0.32 25.79
CA ALA A 89 -3.44 -0.26 27.25
C ALA A 89 -4.82 -0.24 27.94
N ASN A 90 -5.85 0.23 27.24
CA ASN A 90 -7.23 0.27 27.72
C ASN A 90 -7.97 -1.08 27.52
N ILE A 91 -7.41 -2.00 26.71
CA ILE A 91 -8.01 -3.33 26.49
C ILE A 91 -7.85 -4.19 27.76
N PRO A 92 -8.95 -4.78 28.29
CA PRO A 92 -8.89 -5.69 29.43
C PRO A 92 -7.92 -6.85 29.19
N ALA A 93 -7.15 -7.24 30.22
CA ALA A 93 -6.13 -8.29 30.11
C ALA A 93 -6.66 -9.63 29.55
N GLN A 94 -7.94 -9.95 29.78
CA GLN A 94 -8.58 -11.16 29.27
C GLN A 94 -8.83 -11.14 27.75
N GLN A 95 -8.80 -9.96 27.12
CA GLN A 95 -8.97 -9.75 25.68
C GLN A 95 -7.65 -9.43 24.98
N GLN A 96 -6.55 -9.30 25.73
CA GLN A 96 -5.24 -9.03 25.14
C GLN A 96 -4.71 -10.27 24.39
N HIS A 97 -4.39 -10.08 23.13
CA HIS A 97 -3.68 -11.07 22.34
C HIS A 97 -2.18 -11.00 22.59
N ASN A 98 -1.47 -12.13 22.49
CA ASN A 98 -0.01 -12.18 22.63
C ASN A 98 0.75 -11.48 21.49
N VAL A 99 0.06 -11.06 20.43
CA VAL A 99 0.67 -10.44 19.25
C VAL A 99 0.73 -8.93 19.43
N LYS A 100 1.95 -8.40 19.51
CA LYS A 100 2.20 -6.96 19.63
C LYS A 100 2.23 -6.30 18.25
N ILE A 101 1.04 -5.97 17.73
CA ILE A 101 0.87 -5.40 16.37
C ILE A 101 1.70 -4.12 16.18
N THR A 102 1.66 -3.19 17.13
CA THR A 102 2.40 -1.92 17.02
C THR A 102 3.91 -2.12 17.03
N SER A 103 4.41 -3.10 17.79
CA SER A 103 5.82 -3.50 17.73
C SER A 103 6.21 -4.05 16.36
N ALA A 104 5.36 -4.91 15.76
CA ALA A 104 5.61 -5.45 14.42
C ALA A 104 5.65 -4.35 13.35
N MET A 105 4.70 -3.41 13.38
CA MET A 105 4.67 -2.26 12.47
C MET A 105 5.93 -1.39 12.59
N ARG A 106 6.44 -1.18 13.82
CA ARG A 106 7.69 -0.43 14.07
C ARG A 106 8.91 -1.16 13.50
N CYS A 107 9.05 -2.45 13.79
CA CYS A 107 10.14 -3.29 13.27
C CYS A 107 10.12 -3.33 11.72
N ALA A 108 8.94 -3.44 11.12
CA ALA A 108 8.78 -3.42 9.66
C ALA A 108 9.19 -2.07 9.05
N TRP A 109 8.90 -0.95 9.72
CA TRP A 109 9.34 0.37 9.30
C TRP A 109 10.87 0.54 9.36
N GLU A 110 11.47 0.22 10.51
CA GLU A 110 12.92 0.38 10.76
C GLU A 110 13.78 -0.48 9.83
N SER A 111 13.33 -1.71 9.55
CA SER A 111 14.02 -2.63 8.64
C SER A 111 13.88 -2.27 7.15
N LYS A 112 12.95 -1.36 6.80
CA LYS A 112 12.36 -1.14 5.47
C LYS A 112 11.49 -2.31 4.97
N GLY A 113 11.19 -3.31 5.81
CA GLY A 113 10.30 -4.42 5.47
C GLY A 113 8.90 -3.98 5.05
N VAL A 114 8.38 -2.88 5.59
CA VAL A 114 7.10 -2.28 5.21
C VAL A 114 7.00 -2.03 3.69
N TRP A 115 8.08 -1.57 3.06
CA TRP A 115 8.14 -1.26 1.64
C TRP A 115 8.27 -2.52 0.79
N PHE A 116 9.02 -3.51 1.28
CA PHE A 116 9.10 -4.83 0.65
C PHE A 116 7.71 -5.49 0.59
N TRP A 117 6.97 -5.50 1.72
CA TRP A 117 5.62 -6.04 1.75
C TRP A 117 4.62 -5.19 0.95
N ALA A 118 4.84 -3.88 0.82
CA ALA A 118 4.08 -3.02 -0.07
C ALA A 118 4.29 -3.39 -1.55
N CYS A 119 5.53 -3.63 -1.99
CA CYS A 119 5.83 -4.10 -3.35
C CYS A 119 5.07 -5.39 -3.69
N LEU A 120 4.94 -6.32 -2.74
CA LEU A 120 4.20 -7.57 -2.95
C LEU A 120 2.68 -7.38 -3.04
N ARG A 121 2.13 -6.32 -2.45
CA ARG A 121 0.70 -6.02 -2.48
C ARG A 121 0.29 -5.12 -3.65
N SER A 122 1.18 -4.25 -4.12
CA SER A 122 0.86 -3.24 -5.13
C SER A 122 1.62 -3.50 -6.43
N ILE A 123 0.99 -4.28 -7.31
CA ILE A 123 1.58 -4.70 -8.61
C ILE A 123 1.77 -3.51 -9.56
N ASN A 124 1.04 -2.42 -9.37
CA ASN A 124 1.20 -1.18 -10.14
C ASN A 124 2.31 -0.26 -9.61
N ALA A 125 2.50 -0.19 -8.28
CA ALA A 125 3.42 0.77 -7.66
C ALA A 125 4.78 0.17 -7.27
N TRP A 126 4.91 -1.17 -7.27
CA TRP A 126 6.09 -1.84 -6.69
C TRP A 126 7.42 -1.39 -7.26
N LEU A 127 7.49 -1.02 -8.55
CA LEU A 127 8.72 -0.56 -9.20
C LEU A 127 9.22 0.73 -8.57
N PHE A 128 8.34 1.71 -8.43
CA PHE A 128 8.63 3.00 -7.81
C PHE A 128 8.96 2.82 -6.32
N VAL A 129 8.10 2.12 -5.59
CA VAL A 129 8.32 1.81 -4.16
C VAL A 129 9.66 1.11 -3.93
N PHE A 130 10.03 0.16 -4.80
CA PHE A 130 11.30 -0.53 -4.69
C PHE A 130 12.48 0.42 -4.96
N GLU A 131 12.44 1.19 -6.04
CA GLU A 131 13.50 2.12 -6.43
C GLU A 131 13.73 3.22 -5.37
N ASP A 132 12.66 3.71 -4.74
CA ASP A 132 12.74 4.80 -3.78
C ASP A 132 13.05 4.35 -2.35
N HIS A 133 12.56 3.18 -1.93
CA HIS A 133 12.64 2.77 -0.53
C HIS A 133 13.49 1.53 -0.25
N ILE A 134 13.73 0.68 -1.24
CA ILE A 134 14.47 -0.58 -1.08
C ILE A 134 15.85 -0.50 -1.72
N LEU A 135 15.92 -0.12 -3.00
CA LEU A 135 17.17 -0.04 -3.77
C LEU A 135 18.26 0.80 -3.08
N PRO A 136 17.97 1.96 -2.45
CA PRO A 136 18.99 2.78 -1.80
C PRO A 136 19.70 2.09 -0.62
N LYS A 137 19.15 0.98 -0.08
CA LYS A 137 19.85 0.16 0.93
C LYS A 137 20.98 -0.68 0.35
N PHE A 138 20.94 -0.98 -0.95
CA PHE A 138 21.84 -1.94 -1.59
C PHE A 138 22.67 -1.34 -2.72
N SER A 139 22.20 -0.26 -3.33
CA SER A 139 22.86 0.39 -4.47
C SER A 139 22.60 1.89 -4.46
N THR A 140 23.46 2.63 -5.16
CA THR A 140 23.25 4.05 -5.50
C THR A 140 22.64 4.21 -6.90
N ASP A 141 22.43 3.10 -7.60
CA ASP A 141 21.81 3.06 -8.91
C ASP A 141 20.31 3.42 -8.82
N ARG A 142 19.82 4.07 -9.87
CA ARG A 142 18.43 4.56 -10.06
C ARG A 142 17.90 4.16 -11.45
N GLY A 143 18.54 3.17 -12.08
CA GLY A 143 18.21 2.73 -13.43
C GLY A 143 17.18 1.61 -13.49
N LEU A 144 16.65 1.13 -12.36
CA LEU A 144 15.87 -0.11 -12.35
C LEU A 144 14.58 0.03 -13.16
N ILE A 145 13.90 1.16 -13.07
CA ILE A 145 12.70 1.40 -13.88
C ILE A 145 13.03 1.41 -15.37
N ALA A 146 14.17 1.99 -15.76
CA ALA A 146 14.62 1.98 -17.15
C ALA A 146 14.94 0.56 -17.63
N ASP A 147 15.62 -0.24 -16.79
CA ASP A 147 15.94 -1.63 -17.09
C ASP A 147 14.69 -2.49 -17.21
N VAL A 148 13.72 -2.35 -16.28
CA VAL A 148 12.46 -3.08 -16.35
C VAL A 148 11.64 -2.67 -17.56
N ARG A 149 11.63 -1.37 -17.92
CA ARG A 149 11.00 -0.90 -19.16
C ARG A 149 11.61 -1.60 -20.37
N GLN A 150 12.93 -1.76 -20.41
CA GLN A 150 13.60 -2.49 -21.48
C GLN A 150 13.19 -3.97 -21.50
N VAL A 151 13.16 -4.64 -20.34
CA VAL A 151 12.76 -6.06 -20.21
C VAL A 151 11.30 -6.29 -20.58
N SER A 152 10.42 -5.31 -20.34
CA SER A 152 8.99 -5.41 -20.70
C SER A 152 8.75 -5.63 -22.19
N THR A 153 9.69 -5.23 -23.05
CA THR A 153 9.63 -5.46 -24.50
C THR A 153 9.71 -6.94 -24.88
N PHE A 154 10.19 -7.81 -23.98
CA PHE A 154 10.24 -9.25 -24.20
C PHE A 154 8.92 -9.98 -23.91
N TRP A 155 7.89 -9.28 -23.42
CA TRP A 155 6.60 -9.91 -23.05
C TRP A 155 5.88 -10.54 -24.24
N GLN A 156 6.12 -10.05 -25.47
CA GLN A 156 5.59 -10.65 -26.69
C GLN A 156 6.53 -10.37 -27.87
N GLU A 157 6.66 -11.35 -28.75
CA GLU A 157 7.42 -11.20 -29.98
C GLU A 157 6.82 -10.11 -30.89
N ASN A 158 7.67 -9.24 -31.45
CA ASN A 158 7.30 -8.18 -32.39
C ASN A 158 6.30 -7.13 -31.85
N ILE A 159 6.17 -6.97 -30.54
CA ILE A 159 5.37 -5.88 -29.96
C ILE A 159 6.06 -4.52 -30.18
N LYS A 160 5.28 -3.54 -30.62
CA LYS A 160 5.64 -2.11 -30.52
C LYS A 160 4.97 -1.56 -29.28
N VAL A 161 5.67 -1.60 -28.14
CA VAL A 161 5.12 -1.18 -26.83
C VAL A 161 4.54 0.23 -26.93
N ASP A 162 5.27 1.16 -27.56
CA ASP A 162 4.83 2.55 -27.70
C ASP A 162 3.48 2.65 -28.44
N THR A 163 3.26 1.87 -29.50
CA THR A 163 1.98 1.85 -30.23
C THR A 163 0.82 1.32 -29.37
N ILE A 164 1.07 0.33 -28.51
CA ILE A 164 0.04 -0.19 -27.60
C ILE A 164 -0.29 0.85 -26.53
N VAL A 165 0.72 1.52 -25.98
CA VAL A 165 0.54 2.57 -24.98
C VAL A 165 -0.23 3.74 -25.60
N GLU A 166 0.16 4.23 -26.78
CA GLU A 166 -0.57 5.27 -27.52
C GLU A 166 -2.03 4.89 -27.73
N ALA A 167 -2.31 3.68 -28.23
CA ALA A 167 -3.68 3.22 -28.42
C ALA A 167 -4.49 3.16 -27.12
N LYS A 168 -3.85 2.79 -25.99
CA LYS A 168 -4.51 2.75 -24.68
C LYS A 168 -4.80 4.16 -24.13
N VAL A 169 -3.93 5.12 -24.39
CA VAL A 169 -4.16 6.53 -24.05
C VAL A 169 -5.32 7.08 -24.86
N ASP A 170 -5.35 6.84 -26.19
CA ASP A 170 -6.45 7.26 -27.06
C ASP A 170 -7.79 6.61 -26.65
N ASP A 171 -7.78 5.33 -26.26
CA ASP A 171 -8.95 4.62 -25.76
C ASP A 171 -9.46 5.24 -24.45
N GLU A 172 -8.58 5.61 -23.52
CA GLU A 172 -8.95 6.28 -22.27
C GLU A 172 -9.55 7.66 -22.53
N GLU A 173 -8.94 8.47 -23.39
CA GLU A 173 -9.45 9.80 -23.75
C GLU A 173 -10.86 9.71 -24.35
N ARG A 174 -11.08 8.75 -25.25
CA ARG A 174 -12.39 8.48 -25.85
C ARG A 174 -13.40 8.05 -24.80
N TYR A 175 -13.04 7.12 -23.92
CA TYR A 175 -13.89 6.67 -22.82
C TYR A 175 -14.29 7.83 -21.89
N GLN A 176 -13.35 8.70 -21.52
CA GLN A 176 -13.61 9.86 -20.68
C GLN A 176 -14.56 10.86 -21.36
N ALA A 177 -14.41 11.08 -22.67
CA ALA A 177 -15.30 11.94 -23.43
C ALA A 177 -16.73 11.37 -23.50
N GLU A 178 -16.86 10.07 -23.81
CA GLU A 178 -18.14 9.37 -23.82
C GLU A 178 -18.81 9.40 -22.44
N PHE A 179 -18.05 9.10 -21.39
CA PHE A 179 -18.52 9.13 -20.00
C PHE A 179 -19.06 10.51 -19.62
N ARG A 180 -18.33 11.60 -19.90
CA ARG A 180 -18.81 12.97 -19.64
C ARG A 180 -20.10 13.28 -20.41
N SER A 181 -20.21 12.85 -21.66
CA SER A 181 -21.38 13.10 -22.50
C SER A 181 -22.68 12.50 -21.93
N LEU A 182 -22.58 11.37 -21.23
CA LEU A 182 -23.74 10.73 -20.57
C LEU A 182 -24.31 11.63 -19.47
N PHE A 183 -23.46 12.26 -18.66
CA PHE A 183 -23.92 13.13 -17.55
C PHE A 183 -24.32 14.54 -17.99
N ASP A 184 -23.80 15.01 -19.13
CA ASP A 184 -24.25 16.26 -19.74
C ASP A 184 -25.65 16.10 -20.38
N SER A 185 -25.99 14.90 -20.85
CA SER A 185 -27.31 14.60 -21.42
C SER A 185 -28.45 14.49 -20.39
N GLU A 186 -28.14 14.26 -19.11
CA GLU A 186 -29.13 14.20 -18.02
C GLU A 186 -29.51 15.58 -17.44
N LYS A 187 -28.80 16.66 -17.82
CA LYS A 187 -29.08 18.03 -17.38
C LYS A 187 -29.91 18.87 -18.36
N ALA A 188 -30.39 18.27 -19.44
CA ALA A 188 -31.17 18.94 -20.50
C ALA A 188 -32.68 18.62 -20.41
#